data_AF-A0A9X5CMY5-F1
#
_entry.id   AF-A0A9X5CMY5-F1
#
_cell.length_a   1.000
_cell.length_b   1.000
_cell.length_c   1.000
_cell.angle_alpha   90.00
_cell.angle_beta   90.00
_cell.angle_gamma   90.00
#
_symmetry.space_group_name_H-M   'P 1'
#
loop_
_entity.id
_entity.type
_entity.pdbx_description
1 polymer ?
#
loop_
_entity_poly.entity_id
_entity_poly.type
_entity_poly.pdbx_seq_one_letter_code
_entity_poly.pdbx_strand_id
1 'polypeptide(L)' 'MPVLVVTGTNTEVGKTVVTAAVAATALAGGRSVAVLKAAQTGVGPDEPGDAAEVVRLAGAVTSDELARYPEPLAPATAA' A
#
# COMPACT_ATOMS: atom_id res chain seq x y z
N MET A 1 13.77 10.90 9.05
CA MET A 1 12.99 9.82 8.41
C MET A 1 12.06 10.48 7.40
N PRO A 2 12.30 10.35 6.08
CA PRO A 2 11.42 10.96 5.08
C PRO A 2 10.08 10.22 5.02
N VAL A 3 9.00 10.94 4.74
CA VAL A 3 7.68 10.38 4.44
C VAL A 3 7.41 10.62 2.96
N LEU A 4 7.07 9.56 2.22
CA LEU A 4 6.64 9.65 0.83
C LEU A 4 5.17 9.25 0.74
N VAL A 5 4.38 10.07 0.07
CA VAL A 5 2.96 9.79 -0.19
C VAL A 5 2.78 9.49 -1.67
N VAL A 6 2.26 8.31 -1.99
CA VAL A 6 1.92 7.93 -3.36
C VAL A 6 0.42 8.15 -3.57
N THR A 7 0.07 9.13 -4.39
CA THR A 7 -1.32 9.43 -4.77
C THR A 7 -1.57 9.03 -6.22
N GLY A 8 -2.84 8.97 -6.63
CA GLY A 8 -3.21 8.67 -8.02
C GLY A 8 -4.60 9.16 -8.32
N THR A 9 -4.89 9.32 -9.61
CA THR A 9 -6.13 9.92 -10.11
C THR A 9 -7.34 8.99 -10.01
N ASN A 10 -7.12 7.67 -9.93
CA ASN A 10 -8.18 6.68 -9.79
C ASN A 10 -7.68 5.39 -9.11
N THR A 11 -8.54 4.38 -9.01
CA THR A 11 -8.17 2.98 -8.72
C THR A 11 -7.35 2.39 -9.87
N GLU A 12 -6.61 1.31 -9.59
CA GLU A 12 -5.86 0.51 -10.60
C GLU A 12 -4.80 1.24 -11.47
N VAL A 13 -4.59 2.55 -11.29
CA VAL A 13 -3.56 3.33 -12.00
C VAL A 13 -2.10 2.98 -11.60
N GLY A 14 -1.88 1.93 -10.82
CA GLY A 14 -0.54 1.43 -10.46
C GLY A 14 0.05 1.93 -9.13
N LYS A 15 -0.73 2.58 -8.26
CA LYS A 15 -0.24 3.10 -6.95
C LYS A 15 0.48 2.03 -6.11
N THR A 16 -0.09 0.83 -6.01
CA THR A 16 0.46 -0.28 -5.21
C THR A 16 1.81 -0.75 -5.77
N VAL A 17 1.91 -0.93 -7.09
CA VAL A 17 3.14 -1.33 -7.77
C VAL A 17 4.23 -0.26 -7.63
N VAL A 18 3.88 1.02 -7.79
CA VAL A 18 4.83 2.14 -7.57
C VAL A 18 5.32 2.16 -6.12
N THR A 19 4.43 1.95 -5.16
CA THR A 19 4.79 1.87 -3.73
C THR A 19 5.77 0.72 -3.47
N ALA A 20 5.51 -0.46 -4.06
CA ALA A 20 6.41 -1.61 -3.96
C ALA A 20 7.78 -1.33 -4.58
N ALA A 21 7.83 -0.70 -5.76
CA ALA A 21 9.10 -0.37 -6.42
C ALA A 21 9.95 0.61 -5.60
N VAL A 22 9.33 1.64 -5.00
CA VAL A 22 10.02 2.57 -4.10
C VAL A 22 10.53 1.83 -2.85
N ALA A 23 9.68 0.99 -2.24
CA ALA A 23 10.06 0.21 -1.06
C ALA A 23 11.24 -0.73 -1.36
N ALA A 24 11.17 -1.48 -2.46
CA ALA A 24 12.23 -2.39 -2.90
C ALA A 24 13.55 -1.65 -3.13
N THR A 25 13.50 -0.48 -3.77
CA THR A 25 14.68 0.37 -4.00
C THR A 25 15.29 0.85 -2.69
N ALA A 26 14.47 1.27 -1.73
CA ALA A 26 14.94 1.71 -0.42
C ALA A 26 15.55 0.55 0.38
N LEU A 27 14.92 -0.63 0.36
CA LEU A 27 15.45 -1.87 0.96
C LEU A 27 16.79 -2.26 0.35
N ALA A 28 16.92 -2.24 -0.97
CA ALA A 28 18.19 -2.52 -1.67
C ALA A 28 19.29 -1.52 -1.29
N GLY A 29 18.91 -0.28 -0.94
CA GLY A 29 19.80 0.74 -0.37
C GLY A 29 20.12 0.56 1.13
N GLY A 30 19.74 -0.56 1.75
CA GLY A 30 20.02 -0.86 3.15
C GLY A 30 19.15 -0.11 4.16
N ARG A 31 17.98 0.40 3.74
CA ARG A 31 17.08 1.17 4.61
C ARG A 31 16.01 0.28 5.23
N SER A 32 15.62 0.57 6.46
CA SER A 32 14.36 0.08 7.02
C SER A 32 13.18 0.82 6.38
N VAL A 33 12.14 0.09 5.98
CA VAL A 33 10.96 0.64 5.30
C VAL A 33 9.70 0.19 6.02
N ALA A 34 8.78 1.15 6.22
CA ALA A 34 7.41 0.88 6.61
C ALA A 34 6.48 1.34 5.48
N VAL A 35 5.47 0.54 5.16
CA VAL A 35 4.43 0.84 4.16
C VAL A 35 3.08 0.82 4.85
N LEU A 36 2.34 1.92 4.69
CA LEU A 36 1.04 2.08 5.30
C LEU A 36 -0.01 2.28 4.21
N LYS A 37 -1.09 1.51 4.25
CA LYS A 37 -2.30 1.79 3.48
C LYS A 37 -3.30 2.51 4.39
N ALA A 38 -3.67 3.74 4.03
CA ALA A 38 -4.63 4.50 4.82
C ALA A 38 -6.03 3.83 4.87
N ALA A 39 -6.53 3.40 3.73
CA ALA A 39 -7.81 2.69 3.64
C ALA A 39 -7.76 1.65 2.50
N GLN A 40 -8.03 0.39 2.84
CA GLN A 40 -8.27 -0.69 1.89
C GLN A 40 -9.77 -0.84 1.66
N THR A 41 -10.21 -0.95 0.41
CA THR A 41 -11.63 -1.09 0.04
C THR A 41 -11.80 -2.26 -0.91
N GLY A 42 -12.99 -2.88 -0.95
CA GLY A 42 -13.32 -3.92 -1.94
C GLY A 42 -12.53 -5.23 -1.78
N VAL A 43 -11.95 -5.46 -0.60
CA VAL A 43 -11.16 -6.67 -0.29
C VAL A 43 -11.63 -7.21 1.05
N GLY A 44 -11.97 -8.51 1.10
CA GLY A 44 -12.46 -9.18 2.31
C GLY A 44 -11.45 -9.16 3.47
N PRO A 45 -11.87 -9.40 4.72
CA PRO A 45 -11.00 -9.32 5.90
C PRO A 45 -9.79 -10.25 5.84
N ASP A 46 -9.93 -11.41 5.22
CA ASP A 46 -8.88 -12.43 5.11
C ASP A 46 -8.16 -12.42 3.75
N GLU A 47 -8.55 -11.52 2.86
CA GLU A 47 -7.96 -11.42 1.52
C GLU A 47 -6.76 -10.47 1.52
N PRO A 48 -5.68 -10.79 0.78
CA PRO A 48 -4.51 -9.94 0.72
C PRO A 48 -4.85 -8.58 0.10
N GLY A 49 -4.62 -7.50 0.87
CA GLY A 49 -4.80 -6.13 0.40
C GLY A 49 -3.54 -5.54 -0.24
N ASP A 50 -3.58 -4.25 -0.55
CA ASP A 50 -2.48 -3.55 -1.19
C ASP A 50 -1.19 -3.59 -0.36
N ALA A 51 -1.30 -3.56 0.98
CA ALA A 51 -0.12 -3.64 1.86
C ALA A 51 0.57 -5.01 1.76
N ALA A 52 -0.22 -6.09 1.71
CA ALA A 52 0.29 -7.45 1.51
C ALA A 52 0.93 -7.61 0.12
N GLU A 53 0.35 -6.99 -0.91
CA GLU A 53 0.91 -7.00 -2.26
C GLU A 53 2.26 -6.27 -2.32
N VAL A 54 2.42 -5.17 -1.59
CA VAL A 54 3.71 -4.49 -1.45
C VAL A 54 4.74 -5.39 -0.77
N VAL A 55 4.39 -6.09 0.31
CA VAL A 55 5.30 -7.06 0.96
C VAL A 55 5.71 -8.16 -0.03
N ARG A 56 4.75 -8.68 -0.80
CA ARG A 56 5.01 -9.75 -1.79
C ARG A 56 5.97 -9.29 -2.89
N LEU A 57 5.83 -8.06 -3.37
CA LEU A 57 6.63 -7.51 -4.48
C LEU A 57 7.97 -6.93 -4.04
N ALA A 58 8.02 -6.27 -2.89
CA ALA A 58 9.20 -5.53 -2.42
C ALA A 58 10.10 -6.34 -1.48
N GLY A 59 9.56 -7.34 -0.79
CA GLY A 59 10.23 -8.08 0.26
C GLY A 59 9.81 -7.63 1.66
N ALA A 60 10.59 -8.03 2.67
CA ALA A 60 10.24 -7.84 4.09
C ALA A 60 10.27 -6.36 4.49
N VAL A 61 9.10 -5.72 4.50
CA VAL A 61 8.85 -4.40 5.07
C VAL A 61 7.92 -4.52 6.28
N THR A 62 7.94 -3.52 7.17
CA THR A 62 6.82 -3.36 8.10
C THR A 62 5.62 -2.86 7.30
N SER A 63 4.46 -3.50 7.42
CA SER A 63 3.26 -3.14 6.66
C SER A 63 2.03 -3.11 7.53
N ASP A 64 1.15 -2.13 7.31
CA ASP A 64 -0.15 -2.08 8.00
C ASP A 64 -1.23 -1.36 7.15
N GLU A 65 -2.48 -1.61 7.49
CA GLU A 65 -3.66 -0.97 6.92
C GLU A 65 -4.48 -0.32 8.03
N LEU A 66 -4.70 0.99 7.98
CA LEU A 66 -5.40 1.69 9.07
C LEU A 66 -6.91 1.42 9.08
N ALA A 67 -7.51 1.25 7.89
CA ALA A 67 -8.93 0.96 7.73
C ALA A 67 -9.12 -0.06 6.61
N ARG A 68 -10.07 -0.99 6.80
CA ARG A 68 -10.45 -1.98 5.79
C ARG A 68 -11.97 -2.03 5.66
N TYR A 69 -12.44 -1.79 4.44
CA TYR A 69 -13.84 -1.81 4.06
C TYR A 69 -14.06 -2.94 3.05
N PRO A 70 -14.97 -3.90 3.33
CA PRO A 70 -15.16 -5.05 2.45
C PRO A 70 -15.77 -4.65 1.10
N GLU A 71 -16.60 -3.60 1.08
CA GLU A 71 -17.23 -3.11 -0.15
C GLU A 71 -16.31 -2.13 -0.91
N PRO A 72 -16.37 -2.11 -2.25
CA PRO A 72 -15.68 -1.10 -3.04
C PRO A 72 -16.21 0.30 -2.73
N LEU A 73 -15.30 1.25 -2.45
CA LEU A 73 -15.65 2.65 -2.21
C LEU A 73 -14.81 3.55 -3.11
N ALA A 74 -15.41 4.65 -3.55
CA ALA A 74 -14.65 5.71 -4.21
C ALA A 74 -13.62 6.30 -3.22
N PRO A 75 -12.43 6.72 -3.67
CA PRO A 75 -11.40 7.27 -2.78
C PRO A 75 -11.88 8.41 -1.88
N ALA A 76 -12.75 9.30 -2.40
CA ALA A 76 -13.31 10.42 -1.63
C ALA A 76 -14.26 9.98 -0.51
N THR A 77 -14.81 8.76 -0.58
CA THR A 77 -15.70 8.19 0.46
C THR A 77 -14.92 7.44 1.52
N ALA A 78 -13.75 6.89 1.18
CA ALA A 78 -12.94 6.07 2.08
C ALA A 78 -11.92 6.87 2.91
N ALA A 79 -11.78 8.18 2.66
CA ALA A 79 -10.77 9.08 3.23
C ALA A 79 -11.31 9.97 4.36
#